data_AF-A0A1T5NQQ5-F1
#
_entry.id   AF-A0A1T5NQQ5-F1
#
_cell.length_a   1.000
_cell.length_b   1.000
_cell.length_c   1.000
_cell.angle_alpha   90.00
_cell.angle_beta   90.00
_cell.angle_gamma   90.00
#
_symmetry.space_group_name_H-M   'P 1'
#
loop_
_entity.id
_entity.type
_entity.pdbx_description
1 polymer ?
#
loop_
_entity_poly.entity_id
_entity_poly.type
_entity_poly.pdbx_seq_one_letter_code
_entity_poly.pdbx_strand_id
1 'polypeptide(L)'
;MTTDGHALEIIAQLGTITDYQQADQLLATVKKEHAALYKEIFTSLQEKIESLSPLECNSLQWSIYRYALMHVRKCTTMEPAC
;
A
#
# COMPACT_ATOMS: atom_id res chain seq x y z
N MET A 1 -16.39 -0.57 -6.71
CA MET A 1 -14.93 -0.83 -6.80
C MET A 1 -14.64 -2.12 -6.07
N THR A 2 -13.72 -2.94 -6.58
CA THR A 2 -13.20 -4.11 -5.88
C THR A 2 -11.98 -3.72 -5.03
N THR A 3 -11.60 -4.57 -4.09
CA THR A 3 -10.38 -4.42 -3.28
C THR A 3 -9.13 -4.32 -4.17
N ASP A 4 -9.08 -5.11 -5.25
CA ASP A 4 -8.05 -5.03 -6.29
C ASP A 4 -8.01 -3.67 -7.01
N GLY A 5 -9.18 -3.09 -7.30
CA GLY A 5 -9.28 -1.78 -7.92
C GLY A 5 -8.65 -0.71 -7.04
N HIS A 6 -9.03 -0.69 -5.75
CA HIS A 6 -8.44 0.22 -4.78
C HIS A 6 -6.94 0.02 -4.62
N ALA A 7 -6.46 -1.22 -4.59
CA ALA A 7 -5.04 -1.51 -4.50
C ALA A 7 -4.25 -0.97 -5.72
N LEU A 8 -4.79 -1.08 -6.93
CA LEU A 8 -4.18 -0.51 -8.14
C LEU A 8 -4.13 1.01 -8.10
N GLU A 9 -5.20 1.66 -7.64
CA GLU A 9 -5.24 3.12 -7.49
C GLU A 9 -4.22 3.61 -6.45
N ILE A 10 -4.08 2.89 -5.34
CA ILE A 10 -3.09 3.23 -4.31
C ILE A 10 -1.67 3.09 -4.87
N ILE A 11 -1.39 2.05 -5.68
CA ILE A 11 -0.09 1.91 -6.35
C ILE A 11 0.19 3.07 -7.29
N ALA A 12 -0.80 3.47 -8.10
CA ALA A 12 -0.67 4.60 -9.00
C ALA A 12 -0.36 5.89 -8.21
N GLN A 13 -1.05 6.12 -7.10
CA GLN A 13 -0.79 7.28 -6.23
C GLN A 13 0.60 7.22 -5.57
N LEU A 14 1.00 6.08 -5.02
CA LEU A 14 2.35 5.85 -4.46
C LEU A 14 3.45 6.10 -5.50
N GLY A 15 3.21 5.77 -6.78
CA GLY A 15 4.16 6.02 -7.86
C GLY A 15 4.38 7.50 -8.19
N THR A 16 3.54 8.40 -7.69
CA THR A 16 3.65 9.86 -7.86
C THR A 16 4.20 10.58 -6.62
N ILE A 17 4.28 9.87 -5.49
CA ILE A 17 4.70 10.43 -4.21
C ILE A 17 6.22 10.64 -4.19
N THR A 18 6.65 11.78 -3.67
CA THR A 18 8.06 12.18 -3.61
C THR A 18 8.70 12.04 -2.23
N ASP A 19 7.92 11.79 -1.18
CA ASP A 19 8.43 11.62 0.19
C ASP A 19 7.58 10.65 1.01
N TYR A 20 8.18 10.14 2.09
CA TYR A 20 7.55 9.12 2.94
C TYR A 20 6.34 9.63 3.73
N GLN A 21 6.27 10.93 4.03
CA GLN A 21 5.15 11.50 4.78
C GLN A 21 3.87 11.49 3.95
N GLN A 22 3.96 11.78 2.64
CA GLN A 22 2.83 11.64 1.73
C GLN A 22 2.36 10.18 1.62
N ALA A 23 3.28 9.21 1.66
CA ALA A 23 2.91 7.78 1.69
C ALA A 23 2.16 7.42 2.98
N ASP A 24 2.61 7.90 4.15
CA ASP A 24 1.89 7.72 5.41
C ASP A 24 0.50 8.33 5.38
N GLN A 25 0.37 9.55 4.86
CA GLN A 25 -0.91 10.24 4.72
C GLN A 25 -1.87 9.47 3.82
N LEU A 26 -1.40 8.97 2.68
CA LEU A 26 -2.20 8.15 1.78
C LEU A 26 -2.72 6.89 2.47
N LEU A 27 -1.84 6.13 3.14
CA LEU A 27 -2.23 4.90 3.83
C LEU A 27 -3.19 5.17 5.00
N ALA A 28 -3.00 6.28 5.74
CA ALA A 28 -3.91 6.70 6.79
C ALA A 28 -5.30 7.08 6.26
N THR A 29 -5.35 7.79 5.12
CA THR A 29 -6.59 8.12 4.42
C THR A 29 -7.33 6.87 3.98
N VAL A 30 -6.65 5.91 3.35
CA VAL A 30 -7.27 4.63 2.94
C VAL A 30 -7.85 3.90 4.14
N LYS A 31 -7.14 3.82 5.27
CA LYS A 31 -7.66 3.20 6.50
C LYS A 31 -8.92 3.89 7.01
N LYS A 32 -8.98 5.23 6.92
CA LYS A 32 -10.11 6.01 7.41
C LYS A 32 -11.32 5.88 6.49
N GLU A 33 -11.12 6.01 5.19
CA GLU A 33 -12.19 6.00 4.17
C GLU A 33 -12.74 4.60 3.94
N HIS A 34 -11.88 3.58 4.02
CA HIS A 34 -12.25 2.18 3.83
C HIS A 34 -12.14 1.38 5.13
N ALA A 35 -12.55 1.94 6.27
CA ALA A 35 -12.37 1.33 7.60
C ALA A 35 -12.89 -0.13 7.72
N ALA A 36 -13.90 -0.53 6.95
CA ALA A 36 -14.41 -1.89 6.92
C ALA A 36 -13.59 -2.86 6.03
N LEU A 37 -12.95 -2.35 4.97
CA LEU A 37 -12.31 -3.14 3.92
C LEU A 37 -10.80 -2.92 3.84
N TYR A 38 -10.23 -2.03 4.67
CA TYR A 38 -8.83 -1.62 4.53
C TYR A 38 -7.87 -2.80 4.64
N LYS A 39 -8.19 -3.81 5.47
CA LYS A 39 -7.36 -5.03 5.59
C LYS A 39 -7.29 -5.79 4.27
N GLU A 40 -8.42 -6.00 3.60
CA GLU A 40 -8.48 -6.70 2.32
C GLU A 40 -7.82 -5.89 1.20
N ILE A 41 -8.04 -4.57 1.19
CA ILE A 41 -7.35 -3.64 0.28
C ILE A 41 -5.84 -3.73 0.51
N PHE A 42 -5.40 -3.77 1.76
CA PHE A 42 -3.99 -3.83 2.15
C PHE A 42 -3.35 -5.18 1.80
N THR A 43 -4.06 -6.29 1.95
CA THR A 43 -3.60 -7.60 1.47
C THR A 43 -3.40 -7.59 -0.04
N SER A 44 -4.39 -7.10 -0.80
CA SER A 44 -4.27 -6.98 -2.27
C SER A 44 -3.15 -6.01 -2.68
N LEU A 45 -2.99 -4.89 -1.96
CA LEU A 45 -1.91 -3.93 -2.18
C LEU A 45 -0.53 -4.56 -1.93
N GLN A 46 -0.39 -5.35 -0.86
CA GLN A 46 0.83 -6.08 -0.56
C GLN A 46 1.20 -7.03 -1.71
N GLU A 47 0.27 -7.88 -2.15
CA GLU A 47 0.50 -8.84 -3.23
C GLU A 47 0.94 -8.14 -4.52
N LYS A 48 0.26 -7.03 -4.87
CA LYS A 48 0.58 -6.26 -6.07
C LYS A 48 1.95 -5.59 -5.99
N ILE A 49 2.30 -4.96 -4.87
CA ILE A 49 3.64 -4.38 -4.69
C ILE A 49 4.72 -5.47 -4.75
N GLU A 50 4.48 -6.64 -4.16
CA GLU A 50 5.41 -7.76 -4.21
C GLU A 50 5.60 -8.33 -5.63
N SER A 51 4.58 -8.20 -6.49
CA SER A 51 4.66 -8.57 -7.91
C SER A 51 5.36 -7.53 -8.80
N LEU A 52 5.61 -6.31 -8.31
CA LEU A 52 6.29 -5.27 -9.09
C LEU A 52 7.77 -5.61 -9.27
N SER A 53 8.26 -5.41 -10.49
CA SER A 53 9.67 -5.51 -10.80
C SER A 53 10.38 -4.20 -10.43
N PRO A 54 11.52 -4.25 -9.69
CA PRO A 54 12.31 -3.06 -9.42
C PRO A 54 12.88 -2.42 -10.69
N LEU A 55 12.98 -3.16 -11.79
CA LEU A 55 13.48 -2.66 -13.08
C LEU A 55 12.51 -1.68 -13.75
N GLU A 56 11.22 -1.78 -13.44
CA GLU A 56 10.17 -0.92 -13.99
C GLU A 56 9.95 0.35 -13.16
N CYS A 57 10.70 0.52 -12.06
CA CYS A 57 10.55 1.62 -11.12
C CYS A 57 11.83 2.46 -11.08
N ASN A 58 11.71 3.77 -10.93
CA ASN A 58 12.87 4.55 -10.52
C ASN A 58 13.20 4.32 -9.02
N SER A 59 14.40 4.70 -8.59
CA SER A 59 14.88 4.44 -7.23
C SER A 59 13.98 5.01 -6.13
N LEU A 60 13.35 6.17 -6.38
CA LEU A 60 12.43 6.82 -5.43
C LEU A 60 11.09 6.09 -5.38
N GLN A 61 10.51 5.75 -6.52
CA GLN A 61 9.28 4.97 -6.59
C GLN A 61 9.44 3.64 -5.87
N TRP A 62 10.56 2.95 -6.12
CA TRP A 62 10.85 1.69 -5.45
C TRP A 62 11.00 1.87 -3.94
N SER A 63 11.68 2.93 -3.47
CA SER A 63 11.81 3.18 -2.04
C SER A 63 10.46 3.48 -1.37
N ILE A 64 9.59 4.25 -2.03
CA ILE A 64 8.21 4.52 -1.57
C ILE A 64 7.39 3.22 -1.51
N TYR A 65 7.43 2.36 -2.54
CA TYR A 65 6.71 1.09 -2.53
C TYR A 65 7.19 0.17 -1.41
N ARG A 66 8.51 0.07 -1.19
CA ARG A 66 9.07 -0.73 -0.09
C ARG A 66 8.69 -0.16 1.28
N TYR A 67 8.67 1.16 1.42
CA TYR A 67 8.20 1.83 2.64
C TYR A 67 6.72 1.52 2.92
N ALA A 68 5.86 1.71 1.92
CA ALA A 68 4.43 1.42 2.03
C ALA A 68 4.18 -0.07 2.38
N LEU A 69 4.92 -0.99 1.76
CA LEU A 69 4.84 -2.42 2.03
C LEU A 69 5.15 -2.76 3.50
N MET A 70 6.13 -2.09 4.12
CA MET A 70 6.43 -2.29 5.54
C MET A 70 5.26 -1.87 6.44
N HIS A 71 4.58 -0.77 6.12
CA HIS A 71 3.42 -0.30 6.86
C HIS A 71 2.21 -1.20 6.68
N VAL A 72 1.95 -1.62 5.44
CA VAL A 72 0.87 -2.54 5.09
C VAL A 72 1.02 -3.86 5.86
N ARG A 73 2.22 -4.45 5.85
CA ARG A 73 2.51 -5.68 6.60
C ARG A 73 2.28 -5.54 8.10
N LYS A 74 2.65 -4.41 8.71
CA LYS A 74 2.35 -4.17 10.13
C LYS A 74 0.85 -4.18 10.41
N CYS A 75 0.03 -3.75 9.47
CA CYS A 75 -1.42 -3.69 9.62
C CYS A 75 -2.11 -5.03 9.37
N THR A 76 -1.57 -5.85 8.46
CA THR A 76 -2.12 -7.17 8.12
C THR A 76 -1.62 -8.28 9.04
N THR A 77 -0.40 -8.17 9.59
CA THR A 77 0.18 -9.21 10.46
C THR A 77 -0.25 -9.06 11.93
N MET A 78 -0.82 -7.91 12.33
CA MET A 78 -1.40 -7.72 13.66
C MET A 78 -2.84 -8.24 13.70
N GLU A 79 -3.01 -9.56 13.68
CA GLU A 79 -4.18 -10.22 14.28
C GLU A 79 -3.73 -10.96 15.55
N PRO A 80 -4.41 -10.79 16.69
CA PRO A 80 -4.26 -11.71 17.81
C PRO A 80 -4.79 -13.07 17.35
N ALA A 81 -3.94 -14.09 17.37
CA ALA A 81 -4.42 -15.46 17.28
C ALA A 81 -5.46 -15.65 18.40
N CYS A 82 -6.69 -16.02 18.01
CA CYS A 82 -7.74 -16.49 18.91
C CYS A 82 -7.29 -17.74 19.67
#